data_AF-A0A8X7U4J6-F1
#
_entry.id   AF-A0A8X7U4J6-F1
#
_cell.length_a   1.000
_cell.length_b   1.000
_cell.length_c   1.000
_cell.angle_alpha   90.00
_cell.angle_beta   90.00
_cell.angle_gamma   90.00
#
_symmetry.space_group_name_H-M   'P 1'
#
loop_
_entity.id
_entity.type
_entity.pdbx_description
1 polymer ?
#
loop_
_entity_poly.entity_id
_entity_poly.type
_entity_poly.pdbx_seq_one_letter_code
_entity_poly.pdbx_strand_id
1 'polypeptide(L)'
;MCFQVKDVLDSLNNEKGEFLLRVDGGATANNLLMHIQADLMGTPVVRPVDIETTALGAAYALYFFLKMLEETDVPTKEDNIVYKEILKNLCEA
;
A
#
# COMPACT_ATOMS: atom_id res chain seq x y z
N MET A 1 16.16 -13.00 6.05
CA MET A 1 15.12 -12.14 5.45
C MET A 1 15.18 -12.20 3.93
N CYS A 2 16.17 -11.63 3.24
CA CYS A 2 16.15 -11.56 1.77
C CYS A 2 16.13 -12.92 1.06
N PHE A 3 16.85 -13.92 1.57
CA PHE A 3 16.79 -15.30 1.05
C PHE A 3 15.40 -15.93 1.20
N GLN A 4 14.71 -15.68 2.32
CA GLN A 4 13.35 -16.22 2.53
C GLN A 4 12.36 -15.58 1.54
N VAL A 5 12.51 -14.29 1.25
CA VAL A 5 11.73 -13.60 0.22
C VAL A 5 12.02 -14.21 -1.15
N LYS A 6 13.30 -14.45 -1.49
CA LYS A 6 13.71 -15.10 -2.74
C LYS A 6 13.11 -16.50 -2.89
N ASP A 7 13.17 -17.34 -1.86
CA ASP A 7 12.65 -18.70 -1.88
C ASP A 7 11.14 -18.72 -2.16
N VAL A 8 10.38 -17.82 -1.52
CA VAL A 8 8.94 -17.67 -1.78
C VAL A 8 8.70 -17.20 -3.21
N LEU A 9 9.44 -16.20 -3.69
CA LEU A 9 9.28 -15.69 -5.05
C LEU A 9 9.64 -16.74 -6.12
N ASP A 10 10.64 -17.56 -5.87
CA ASP A 10 11.02 -18.67 -6.75
C ASP A 10 9.92 -19.73 -6.83
N SER A 11 9.22 -19.98 -5.72
CA SER A 11 8.05 -20.88 -5.73
C SER A 11 6.88 -20.35 -6.57
N LEU A 12 6.76 -19.02 -6.71
CA LEU A 12 5.71 -18.36 -7.48
C LEU A 12 6.06 -18.25 -8.98
N ASN A 13 7.35 -18.31 -9.33
CA ASN A 13 7.89 -17.96 -10.66
C ASN A 13 7.95 -19.11 -11.68
N ASN A 14 7.10 -20.15 -11.57
CA ASN A 14 7.03 -21.20 -12.60
C ASN A 14 6.40 -20.72 -13.93
N GLU A 15 5.80 -19.52 -14.00
CA GLU A 15 5.15 -19.02 -15.22
C GLU A 15 5.44 -17.52 -15.49
N LYS A 16 6.52 -17.30 -16.26
CA LYS A 16 6.75 -16.22 -17.25
C LYS A 16 6.10 -14.85 -17.00
N GLY A 17 6.90 -13.90 -16.52
CA GLY A 17 6.65 -12.45 -16.64
C GLY A 17 7.81 -11.63 -16.05
N GLU A 18 7.99 -10.39 -16.50
CA GLU A 18 8.87 -9.44 -15.81
C GLU A 18 8.27 -9.13 -14.44
N PHE A 19 8.92 -9.60 -13.37
CA PHE A 19 8.45 -9.44 -11.99
C PHE A 19 9.01 -8.15 -11.38
N LEU A 20 8.12 -7.23 -10.98
CA LEU A 20 8.48 -6.00 -10.28
C LEU A 20 8.27 -6.17 -8.77
N LEU A 21 9.36 -6.18 -7.99
CA LEU A 21 9.28 -6.28 -6.54
C LEU A 21 9.01 -4.90 -5.92
N ARG A 22 7.80 -4.69 -5.42
CA ARG A 22 7.45 -3.53 -4.58
C ARG A 22 7.56 -3.93 -3.11
N VAL A 23 8.10 -3.03 -2.28
CA VAL A 23 8.35 -3.28 -0.86
C VAL A 23 7.79 -2.16 0.00
N ASP A 24 7.34 -2.49 1.21
CA ASP A 24 6.86 -1.55 2.21
C ASP A 24 7.21 -1.99 3.64
N GLY A 25 6.86 -1.15 4.62
CA GLY A 25 7.09 -1.38 6.04
C GLY A 25 8.47 -0.92 6.53
N GLY A 26 8.60 -0.82 7.85
CA GLY A 26 9.77 -0.20 8.49
C GLY A 26 11.14 -0.81 8.13
N ALA A 27 11.20 -2.11 7.82
CA ALA A 27 12.46 -2.75 7.43
C ALA A 27 13.01 -2.22 6.09
N THR A 28 12.13 -1.73 5.21
CA THR A 28 12.51 -1.19 3.90
C THR A 28 13.22 0.15 3.99
N ALA A 29 13.19 0.83 5.14
CA ALA A 29 13.98 2.03 5.38
C ALA A 29 15.50 1.77 5.28
N ASN A 30 15.95 0.53 5.47
CA ASN A 30 17.36 0.16 5.38
C ASN A 30 17.82 0.00 3.93
N ASN A 31 18.59 0.97 3.43
CA ASN A 31 19.08 0.96 2.05
C ASN A 31 20.01 -0.24 1.75
N LEU A 32 20.85 -0.66 2.70
CA LEU A 32 21.73 -1.83 2.50
C LEU A 32 20.90 -3.11 2.31
N LEU A 33 19.84 -3.27 3.10
CA LEU A 33 18.92 -4.40 2.96
C LEU A 33 18.25 -4.40 1.58
N MET A 34 17.84 -3.24 1.08
CA MET A 34 17.20 -3.13 -0.24
C MET A 34 18.18 -3.37 -1.39
N HIS A 35 19.45 -2.98 -1.24
CA HIS A 35 20.50 -3.32 -2.19
C HIS A 35 20.77 -4.82 -2.22
N ILE A 36 20.94 -5.46 -1.06
CA ILE A 36 21.11 -6.92 -0.97
C ILE A 36 19.91 -7.66 -1.59
N GLN A 37 18.68 -7.17 -1.35
CA GLN A 37 17.48 -7.74 -1.95
C GLN A 37 17.46 -7.59 -3.48
N ALA A 38 17.82 -6.42 -4.02
CA ALA A 38 17.89 -6.20 -5.46
C ALA A 38 18.94 -7.08 -6.13
N ASP A 39 20.12 -7.20 -5.52
CA ASP A 39 21.21 -8.04 -6.01
C ASP A 39 20.82 -9.53 -6.02
N LEU A 40 20.13 -10.00 -4.98
CA LEU A 40 19.64 -11.38 -4.89
C LEU A 40 18.54 -11.69 -5.92
N MET A 41 17.70 -10.70 -6.25
CA MET A 41 16.61 -10.85 -7.21
C MET A 41 17.04 -10.65 -8.65
N GLY A 42 18.15 -9.95 -8.89
CA GLY A 42 18.57 -9.52 -10.23
C GLY A 42 17.62 -8.51 -10.87
N THR A 43 16.70 -7.92 -10.09
CA THR A 43 15.71 -6.93 -10.55
C THR A 43 15.64 -5.74 -9.58
N PRO A 44 15.24 -4.54 -10.07
CA PRO A 44 15.09 -3.38 -9.20
C PRO A 44 14.00 -3.58 -8.14
N VAL A 45 14.31 -3.18 -6.92
CA VAL A 45 13.34 -3.11 -5.81
C VAL A 45 12.75 -1.70 -5.76
N VAL A 46 11.43 -1.60 -5.88
CA VAL A 46 10.72 -0.31 -5.86
C VAL A 46 10.19 -0.04 -4.46
N ARG A 47 10.71 1.00 -3.83
CA ARG A 47 10.24 1.50 -2.53
C ARG A 47 9.42 2.78 -2.74
N PRO A 48 8.19 2.88 -2.20
CA PRO A 48 7.40 4.11 -2.21
C PRO A 48 8.05 5.20 -1.34
N VAL A 49 7.61 6.44 -1.55
CA VAL A 49 8.07 7.59 -0.73
C VAL A 49 7.62 7.41 0.72
N ASP A 50 6.36 7.01 0.92
CA ASP A 50 5.84 6.63 2.23
C ASP A 50 5.89 5.11 2.39
N ILE A 51 6.62 4.65 3.40
CA ILE A 51 6.82 3.23 3.70
C ILE A 51 5.68 2.63 4.51
N GLU A 52 4.80 3.45 5.10
CA GLU A 52 3.63 3.01 5.87
C GLU A 52 2.39 2.86 4.97
N THR A 53 2.54 2.06 3.91
CA THR A 53 1.49 1.77 2.94
C THR A 53 0.28 1.07 3.55
N THR A 54 0.43 0.42 4.71
CA THR A 54 -0.65 -0.26 5.42
C THR A 54 -1.69 0.74 5.92
N ALA A 55 -1.24 1.79 6.61
CA ALA A 55 -2.13 2.85 7.08
C ALA A 55 -2.76 3.61 5.92
N LEU A 56 -1.96 3.90 4.88
CA LEU A 56 -2.43 4.55 3.67
C LEU A 56 -3.50 3.74 2.94
N GLY A 57 -3.33 2.41 2.84
CA GLY A 57 -4.31 1.52 2.23
C GLY A 57 -5.65 1.51 2.96
N ALA A 58 -5.63 1.52 4.30
CA ALA A 58 -6.84 1.63 5.11
C ALA A 58 -7.54 2.98 4.92
N ALA A 59 -6.78 4.07 4.84
CA ALA A 59 -7.30 5.40 4.55
C ALA A 59 -7.97 5.46 3.18
N TYR A 60 -7.35 4.90 2.14
CA TYR A 60 -7.95 4.84 0.80
C TYR A 60 -9.24 4.02 0.76
N ALA A 61 -9.28 2.86 1.42
CA ALA A 61 -10.48 2.02 1.46
C ALA A 61 -11.65 2.76 2.13
N LEU A 62 -11.39 3.44 3.24
CA LEU A 62 -12.39 4.26 3.92
C LEU A 62 -12.84 5.42 3.02
N TYR A 63 -11.90 6.13 2.40
CA TYR A 63 -12.22 7.23 1.48
C TYR A 63 -13.13 6.79 0.34
N PHE A 64 -12.82 5.67 -0.33
CA PHE A 64 -13.67 5.13 -1.40
C PHE A 64 -15.06 4.75 -0.90
N PHE A 65 -15.14 4.10 0.26
CA PHE A 65 -16.42 3.74 0.87
C PHE A 65 -17.29 4.98 1.15
N LEU A 66 -16.69 6.03 1.73
CA LEU A 66 -17.41 7.28 2.01
C LEU A 66 -17.89 7.96 0.72
N LYS A 67 -17.05 7.98 -0.31
CA LYS A 67 -17.42 8.57 -1.60
C LYS A 67 -18.60 7.84 -2.27
N MET A 68 -18.67 6.51 -2.16
CA MET A 68 -19.83 5.75 -2.66
C MET A 68 -21.14 6.09 -1.92
N LEU A 69 -21.06 6.46 -0.64
CA LEU A 69 -22.21 6.90 0.14
C LEU A 69 -22.66 8.33 -0.19
N GLU A 70 -21.81 9.18 -0.76
CA GLU A 70 -22.23 10.49 -1.27
C GLU A 70 -22.99 10.39 -2.60
N GLU A 71 -22.61 9.44 -3.46
CA GLU A 71 -23.24 9.24 -4.78
C GLU A 71 -24.58 8.51 -4.72
N THR A 72 -24.79 7.70 -3.67
CA THR A 72 -26.08 7.11 -3.36
C THR A 72 -26.78 8.05 -2.38
N ASP A 73 -27.91 8.65 -2.77
CA ASP A 73 -28.70 9.57 -1.92
C ASP A 73 -29.37 8.80 -0.76
N VAL A 74 -28.54 8.19 0.10
CA VAL A 74 -28.96 7.41 1.27
C VAL A 74 -29.31 8.44 2.33
N PRO A 75 -30.58 8.54 2.78
CA PRO A 75 -30.97 9.53 3.76
C PRO A 75 -30.34 9.18 5.11
N THR A 76 -29.16 9.74 5.40
CA THR A 76 -28.58 9.71 6.74
C THR A 76 -29.41 10.62 7.63
N LYS A 77 -30.07 10.05 8.65
CA LYS A 77 -30.75 10.83 9.69
C LYS A 77 -29.75 11.78 10.33
N GLU A 78 -30.04 13.07 10.21
CA GLU A 78 -29.27 14.23 10.67
C GLU A 78 -27.87 14.35 10.04
N ASP A 79 -27.62 15.51 9.42
CA ASP A 79 -26.34 15.96 8.86
C ASP A 79 -25.16 15.59 9.75
N ASN A 80 -24.52 14.48 9.41
CA ASN A 80 -23.60 13.83 10.31
C ASN A 80 -22.22 14.47 10.10
N ILE A 81 -21.99 15.62 10.78
CA ILE A 81 -20.81 16.50 10.73
C ILE A 81 -19.50 15.71 10.72
N VAL A 82 -19.48 14.58 11.44
CA VAL A 82 -18.35 13.66 11.56
C VAL A 82 -17.86 13.16 10.19
N TYR A 83 -18.75 12.82 9.25
CA TYR A 83 -18.36 12.30 7.94
C TYR A 83 -17.68 13.35 7.07
N LYS A 84 -18.21 14.58 7.06
CA LYS A 84 -17.63 15.72 6.32
C LYS A 84 -16.26 16.09 6.88
N GLU A 85 -16.10 16.02 8.19
CA GLU A 85 -14.82 16.30 8.86
C GLU A 85 -13.77 15.21 8.60
N ILE A 86 -14.17 13.92 8.59
CA ILE A 86 -13.30 12.81 8.20
C ILE A 86 -12.84 12.95 6.74
N LEU A 87 -13.76 13.25 5.80
CA LEU A 87 -13.40 13.46 4.39
C LEU A 87 -12.45 14.64 4.21
N LYS A 88 -12.68 15.74 4.92
CA LYS A 88 -11.79 16.90 4.88
C LYS A 88 -10.39 16.55 5.39
N ASN A 89 -10.29 15.88 6.54
CA ASN A 89 -9.02 15.48 7.12
C ASN A 89 -8.26 14.45 6.25
N LEU A 90 -8.98 13.59 5.52
CA LEU A 90 -8.38 12.63 4.58
C LEU A 90 -7.88 13.28 3.28
N CYS A 91 -8.49 14.38 2.82
CA CYS A 91 -8.02 15.13 1.65
C CYS A 91 -6.83 16.06 1.95
N GLU A 92 -6.64 16.41 3.23
CA GLU A 92 -5.57 17.31 3.69
C GLU A 92 -4.32 16.56 4.23
N ALA A 93 -4.40 15.24 4.39
CA ALA A 93 -3.31 14.35 4.84
C ALA A 93 -2.55 13.73 3.66
#